data_AF-A0A453TAZ2-F1
#
_entry.id   AF-A0A453TAZ2-F1
#
_cell.length_a   1.000
_cell.length_b   1.000
_cell.length_c   1.000
_cell.angle_alpha   90.00
_cell.angle_beta   90.00
_cell.angle_gamma   90.00
#
_symmetry.space_group_name_H-M   'P 1'
#
loop_
_entity.id
_entity.type
_entity.pdbx_description
1 polymer ?
#
loop_
_entity_poly.entity_id
_entity_poly.type
_entity_poly.pdbx_seq_one_letter_code
_entity_poly.pdbx_strand_id
1 'polypeptide(L)'
;MMTKDNFGVWSIKISHVDGKPAIPHNSKVKFRFRHDGVWVERIPAWIRYTIVNTSKFGAPYDGVHWDPPTSERYVFKHPRPRRPDIPRIYEAHVGMSGEKPEVYREFADNVLPRIRAKNYNTVQLMAIMEHSYYASFGYHVTNFFAVSSKSGTPEDLKYLVDKAHSLGLRVLMDVVHSHASKNVTDGLNGYDVGQSAQESYFYAGDRGYHKLWDSRLFNYTNWEVLRFLLSNLRYWMDEFMFDGFRFDGVTSMLYNHHGINTSFTGNYKEYFGLDTNVDAIIYMMLANHLIHKLLPEATIIAEDVSVMPVLCRPVDEGGVGFDYRQAMAIPERWVDYLKNKDAQELSMSGISQTLNNRDKDQDAIETTIAQQTTPRSTFDAVSEIPSHISPTSTFEHNSQLETSPSKLPIIQALEALLLAERQGAAALRDATDIMRRQIEQSDALLTKTKQEMDEVRKKQAKTDQILRLLISGAQGNPTS
;
A
#
# COMPACT_ATOMS: atom_id res chain seq x y z
N MET A 1 -4.29 9.60 39.75
CA MET A 1 -4.69 8.22 39.39
C MET A 1 -5.80 8.30 38.37
N MET A 2 -5.79 7.43 37.36
CA MET A 2 -6.88 7.34 36.39
C MET A 2 -8.08 6.58 37.00
N THR A 3 -9.29 6.85 36.52
CA THR A 3 -10.53 6.16 36.91
C THR A 3 -11.03 5.30 35.76
N LYS A 4 -11.36 4.03 36.04
CA LYS A 4 -11.92 3.08 35.07
C LYS A 4 -13.44 3.20 35.05
N ASP A 5 -14.04 3.29 33.87
CA ASP A 5 -15.49 3.23 33.69
C ASP A 5 -16.02 1.79 33.53
N ASN A 6 -17.32 1.66 33.28
CA ASN A 6 -18.00 0.37 33.13
C ASN A 6 -17.60 -0.41 31.86
N PHE A 7 -16.96 0.24 30.89
CA PHE A 7 -16.50 -0.38 29.64
C PHE A 7 -15.00 -0.66 29.63
N GLY A 8 -14.33 -0.36 30.75
CA GLY A 8 -12.91 -0.55 30.92
C GLY A 8 -12.03 0.55 30.34
N VAL A 9 -12.61 1.70 30.00
CA VAL A 9 -11.87 2.88 29.59
C VAL A 9 -11.35 3.60 30.84
N TRP A 10 -10.03 3.81 30.88
CA TRP A 10 -9.38 4.58 31.93
C TRP A 10 -9.30 6.05 31.53
N SER A 11 -9.69 6.96 32.43
CA SER A 11 -9.69 8.40 32.18
C SER A 11 -9.05 9.18 33.31
N ILE A 12 -8.49 10.36 33.00
CA ILE A 12 -8.00 11.34 33.97
C ILE A 12 -8.13 12.74 33.37
N LYS A 13 -8.46 13.72 34.21
CA LYS A 13 -8.38 15.14 33.87
C LYS A 13 -7.31 15.79 34.74
N ILE A 14 -6.32 16.40 34.10
CA ILE A 14 -5.20 17.07 34.78
C ILE A 14 -5.36 18.57 34.56
N SER A 15 -5.46 19.33 35.66
CA SER A 15 -5.55 20.79 35.61
C SER A 15 -4.24 21.41 35.10
N HIS A 16 -4.34 22.59 34.49
CA HIS A 16 -3.16 23.37 34.13
C HIS A 16 -2.32 23.70 35.36
N VAL A 17 -1.00 23.82 35.17
CA VAL A 17 -0.05 24.28 36.19
C VAL A 17 0.48 25.64 35.74
N ASP A 18 0.36 26.66 36.57
CA ASP A 18 0.75 28.05 36.26
C ASP A 18 0.17 28.57 34.94
N GLY A 19 -1.09 28.22 34.66
CA GLY A 19 -1.80 28.63 33.45
C GLY A 19 -1.37 27.90 32.16
N LYS A 20 -0.52 26.88 32.25
CA LYS A 20 -0.01 26.10 31.10
C LYS A 20 -0.42 24.62 31.17
N PRO A 21 -0.49 23.92 30.03
CA PRO A 21 -0.74 22.47 30.01
C PRO A 21 0.24 21.73 30.92
N ALA A 22 -0.29 20.83 31.76
CA ALA A 22 0.51 20.11 32.76
C ALA A 22 1.51 19.10 32.15
N ILE A 23 1.24 18.65 30.92
CA ILE A 23 2.15 17.80 30.15
C ILE A 23 2.74 18.69 29.07
N PRO A 24 4.03 19.08 29.16
CA PRO A 24 4.65 19.93 28.15
C PRO A 24 4.66 19.27 26.77
N HIS A 25 4.53 20.06 25.71
CA HIS A 25 4.82 19.63 24.35
C HIS A 25 6.20 18.94 24.27
N ASN A 26 6.29 17.88 23.47
CA ASN A 26 7.52 17.12 23.21
C ASN A 26 8.11 16.43 24.44
N SER A 27 7.32 16.25 25.50
CA SER A 27 7.69 15.46 26.69
C SER A 27 7.30 13.99 26.54
N LYS A 28 8.06 13.10 27.18
CA LYS A 28 7.84 11.65 27.12
C LYS A 28 6.71 11.22 28.05
N VAL A 29 5.88 10.28 27.60
CA VAL A 29 4.74 9.74 28.34
C VAL A 29 4.61 8.23 28.17
N LYS A 30 4.14 7.55 29.22
CA LYS A 30 3.73 6.14 29.19
C LYS A 30 2.43 5.95 29.95
N PHE A 31 1.63 5.00 29.52
CA PHE A 31 0.52 4.45 30.28
C PHE A 31 1.06 3.38 31.22
N ARG A 32 0.78 3.52 32.52
CA ARG A 32 1.25 2.59 33.56
C ARG A 32 0.05 1.91 34.22
N PHE A 33 0.02 0.58 34.23
CA PHE A 33 -1.03 -0.23 34.86
C PHE A 33 -0.42 -1.42 35.62
N ARG A 34 -1.19 -2.05 36.51
CA ARG A 34 -0.75 -3.27 37.22
C ARG A 34 -1.35 -4.51 36.58
N HIS A 35 -0.51 -5.52 36.40
CA HIS A 35 -0.89 -6.87 36.02
C HIS A 35 -0.05 -7.84 36.86
N ASP A 36 -0.69 -8.84 37.46
CA ASP A 36 -0.06 -9.81 38.38
C ASP A 36 0.83 -9.18 39.47
N GLY A 37 0.35 -8.05 40.03
CA GLY A 37 1.04 -7.32 41.10
C GLY A 37 2.22 -6.43 40.64
N VAL A 38 2.66 -6.54 39.38
CA VAL A 38 3.79 -5.82 38.81
C VAL A 38 3.30 -4.61 38.00
N TRP A 39 4.08 -3.52 38.04
CA TRP A 39 3.83 -2.36 37.18
C TRP A 39 4.31 -2.64 35.76
N VAL A 40 3.39 -2.46 34.81
CA VAL A 40 3.62 -2.57 33.38
C VAL A 40 3.51 -1.17 32.78
N GLU A 41 4.44 -0.81 31.90
CA GLU A 41 4.43 0.46 31.19
C GLU A 41 4.32 0.22 29.69
N ARG A 42 3.44 0.96 29.03
CA ARG A 42 3.21 0.90 27.59
C ARG A 42 3.12 2.29 26.99
N ILE A 43 3.43 2.40 25.71
CA ILE A 43 3.11 3.60 24.94
C ILE A 43 1.58 3.68 24.81
N PRO A 44 0.94 4.85 25.04
CA PRO A 44 -0.50 5.00 24.83
C PRO A 44 -0.90 4.56 23.41
N ALA A 45 -1.91 3.69 23.27
CA ALA A 45 -2.32 3.16 21.96
C ALA A 45 -2.68 4.25 20.92
N TRP A 46 -3.08 5.42 21.42
CA TRP A 46 -3.49 6.60 20.64
C TRP A 46 -2.41 7.71 20.62
N ILE A 47 -1.14 7.37 20.91
CA ILE A 47 -0.05 8.35 20.85
C ILE A 47 0.13 8.87 19.41
N ARG A 48 0.46 10.15 19.27
CA ARG A 48 0.61 10.81 17.95
C ARG A 48 2.04 10.92 17.46
N TYR A 49 3.00 10.65 18.35
CA TYR A 49 4.40 10.65 18.03
C TYR A 49 5.17 9.78 19.01
N THR A 50 6.19 9.10 18.54
CA THR A 50 7.11 8.32 19.36
C THR A 50 8.52 8.61 18.93
N ILE A 51 9.49 8.46 19.82
CA ILE A 51 10.91 8.61 19.47
C ILE A 51 11.70 7.44 20.03
N VAL A 52 12.85 7.16 19.42
CA VAL A 52 13.78 6.14 19.87
C VAL A 52 15.17 6.75 20.02
N ASN A 53 15.94 6.28 21.01
CA ASN A 53 17.34 6.64 21.10
C ASN A 53 18.15 5.90 20.01
N THR A 54 18.46 6.60 18.93
CA THR A 54 19.18 6.05 17.78
C THR A 54 20.64 5.70 18.08
N SER A 55 21.22 6.21 19.17
CA SER A 55 22.58 5.86 19.61
C SER A 55 22.68 4.46 20.22
N LYS A 56 21.55 3.82 20.55
CA LYS A 56 21.51 2.48 21.14
C LYS A 56 20.71 1.53 20.26
N PHE A 57 21.39 0.53 19.71
CA PHE A 57 20.74 -0.53 18.94
C PHE A 57 19.67 -1.25 19.80
N GLY A 58 18.48 -1.43 19.24
CA GLY A 58 17.36 -2.08 19.92
C GLY A 58 16.79 -1.29 21.11
N ALA A 59 17.01 0.03 21.16
CA ALA A 59 16.36 0.85 22.18
C ALA A 59 14.82 0.81 22.04
N PRO A 60 14.09 0.72 23.17
CA PRO A 60 12.64 0.84 23.13
C PRO A 60 12.24 2.27 22.75
N TYR A 61 11.02 2.42 22.25
CA TYR A 61 10.44 3.70 21.92
C TYR A 61 9.84 4.35 23.17
N ASP A 62 9.80 5.67 23.17
CA ASP A 62 9.07 6.48 24.11
C ASP A 62 7.89 7.16 23.40
N GLY A 63 6.70 7.11 24.02
CA GLY A 63 5.58 7.93 23.58
C GLY A 63 5.88 9.40 23.83
N VAL A 64 5.55 10.27 22.89
CA VAL A 64 5.78 11.72 22.99
C VAL A 64 4.45 12.45 22.92
N HIS A 65 4.21 13.33 23.89
CA HIS A 65 3.06 14.22 23.87
C HIS A 65 3.26 15.32 22.82
N TRP A 66 2.67 15.13 21.64
CA TRP A 66 2.77 16.06 20.52
C TRP A 66 1.62 17.07 20.50
N ASP A 67 1.81 18.19 21.19
CA ASP A 67 0.90 19.35 21.18
C ASP A 67 1.64 20.67 20.92
N PRO A 68 2.19 20.88 19.71
CA PRO A 68 3.07 22.03 19.44
C PRO A 68 2.38 23.37 19.72
N PRO A 69 3.11 24.42 20.13
CA PRO A 69 2.55 25.76 20.24
C PRO A 69 2.12 26.28 18.86
N THR A 70 1.27 27.31 18.81
CA THR A 70 0.75 27.88 17.56
C THR A 70 1.86 28.30 16.59
N SER A 71 3.02 28.74 17.09
CA SER A 71 4.18 29.13 16.27
C SER A 71 4.86 27.97 15.54
N GLU A 72 4.66 26.74 16.01
CA GLU A 72 5.29 25.52 15.46
C GLU A 72 4.28 24.61 14.75
N ARG A 73 2.98 24.89 14.88
CA ARG A 73 1.93 24.17 14.16
C ARG A 73 1.98 24.48 12.68
N TYR A 74 2.02 23.44 11.87
CA TYR A 74 1.82 23.58 10.44
C TYR A 74 0.38 23.98 10.12
N VAL A 75 0.24 24.93 9.19
CA VAL A 75 -1.06 25.37 8.67
C VAL A 75 -1.07 25.09 7.17
N PHE A 76 -1.97 24.21 6.73
CA PHE A 76 -2.19 23.91 5.32
C PHE A 76 -2.56 25.17 4.53
N LYS A 77 -1.93 25.35 3.38
CA LYS A 77 -2.10 26.52 2.51
C LYS A 77 -2.77 26.19 1.19
N HIS A 78 -2.73 24.92 0.78
CA HIS A 78 -3.21 24.48 -0.51
C HIS A 78 -4.45 23.57 -0.36
N PRO A 79 -5.45 23.72 -1.25
CA PRO A 79 -6.58 22.81 -1.26
C PRO A 79 -6.17 21.45 -1.84
N ARG A 80 -6.92 20.40 -1.49
CA ARG A 80 -6.81 19.10 -2.17
C ARG A 80 -7.03 19.25 -3.68
N PRO A 81 -6.19 18.65 -4.54
CA PRO A 81 -6.47 18.53 -5.96
C PRO A 81 -7.74 17.71 -6.21
N ARG A 82 -8.43 17.98 -7.33
CA ARG A 82 -9.60 17.18 -7.76
C ARG A 82 -9.20 15.73 -8.04
N ARG A 83 -10.14 14.80 -7.90
CA ARG A 83 -9.93 13.41 -8.31
C ARG A 83 -9.62 13.37 -9.81
N PRO A 84 -8.50 12.75 -10.23
CA PRO A 84 -8.21 12.59 -11.65
C PRO A 84 -9.07 11.49 -12.25
N ASP A 85 -9.35 11.58 -13.56
CA ASP A 85 -10.05 10.51 -14.29
C ASP A 85 -9.29 9.17 -14.21
N ILE A 86 -7.96 9.23 -14.32
CA ILE A 86 -7.07 8.07 -14.22
C ILE A 86 -5.93 8.39 -13.23
N PRO A 87 -5.78 7.64 -12.14
CA PRO A 87 -4.65 7.79 -11.24
C PRO A 87 -3.38 7.21 -11.87
N ARG A 88 -2.38 8.07 -12.05
CA ARG A 88 -1.00 7.72 -12.40
C ARG A 88 -0.19 7.88 -11.12
N ILE A 89 0.03 6.75 -10.46
CA ILE A 89 0.54 6.70 -9.09
C ILE A 89 2.05 6.52 -9.08
N TYR A 90 2.75 7.42 -8.38
CA TYR A 90 4.15 7.22 -8.00
C TYR A 90 4.20 6.69 -6.57
N GLU A 91 4.61 5.45 -6.41
CA GLU A 91 4.78 4.85 -5.10
C GLU A 91 6.15 5.18 -4.52
N ALA A 92 6.18 5.53 -3.24
CA ALA A 92 7.39 6.03 -2.60
C ALA A 92 7.48 5.65 -1.12
N HIS A 93 8.72 5.44 -0.69
CA HIS A 93 9.11 5.32 0.71
C HIS A 93 10.10 6.46 1.03
N VAL A 94 9.75 7.33 1.98
CA VAL A 94 10.51 8.56 2.28
C VAL A 94 11.93 8.27 2.76
N GLY A 95 12.11 7.34 3.70
CA GLY A 95 13.44 7.08 4.27
C GLY A 95 14.51 6.56 3.30
N MET A 96 14.14 6.17 2.07
CA MET A 96 15.05 5.61 1.06
C MET A 96 14.96 6.31 -0.30
N SER A 97 14.37 7.50 -0.36
CA SER A 97 14.11 8.21 -1.61
C SER A 97 15.30 8.97 -2.19
N GLY A 98 16.33 9.22 -1.39
CA GLY A 98 17.55 9.91 -1.81
C GLY A 98 18.78 9.02 -1.83
N GLU A 99 19.90 9.58 -2.28
CA GLU A 99 21.22 8.92 -2.22
C GLU A 99 21.69 8.67 -0.78
N LYS A 100 21.14 9.43 0.17
CA LYS A 100 21.26 9.26 1.62
C LYS A 100 19.86 9.14 2.21
N PRO A 101 19.71 8.58 3.44
CA PRO A 101 18.41 8.52 4.09
C PRO A 101 17.77 9.90 4.17
N GLU A 102 16.58 10.07 3.56
CA GLU A 102 15.88 11.35 3.50
C GLU A 102 14.83 11.50 4.61
N VAL A 103 14.57 12.77 4.95
CA VAL A 103 13.47 13.19 5.82
C VAL A 103 12.30 13.76 5.01
N TYR A 104 11.12 13.91 5.63
CA TYR A 104 9.90 14.37 4.95
C TYR A 104 10.08 15.70 4.20
N ARG A 105 10.84 16.64 4.78
CA ARG A 105 11.16 17.94 4.16
C ARG A 105 11.97 17.76 2.86
N GLU A 106 12.99 16.91 2.90
CA GLU A 106 13.85 16.66 1.74
C GLU A 106 13.08 15.95 0.63
N PHE A 107 12.25 14.95 0.96
CA PHE A 107 11.36 14.32 -0.01
C PHE A 107 10.43 15.34 -0.67
N ALA A 108 9.83 16.22 0.15
CA ALA A 108 8.91 17.25 -0.31
C ALA A 108 9.58 18.24 -1.28
N ASP A 109 10.81 18.64 -0.99
CA ASP A 109 11.52 19.66 -1.77
C ASP A 109 12.28 19.08 -2.97
N ASN A 110 12.77 17.85 -2.90
CA ASN A 110 13.67 17.26 -3.91
C ASN A 110 13.00 16.20 -4.78
N VAL A 111 12.02 15.45 -4.25
CA VAL A 111 11.42 14.29 -4.93
C VAL A 111 10.06 14.64 -5.53
N LEU A 112 9.18 15.34 -4.81
CA LEU A 112 7.87 15.75 -5.35
C LEU A 112 7.97 16.54 -6.67
N PRO A 113 8.91 17.49 -6.86
CA PRO A 113 9.06 18.15 -8.15
C PRO A 113 9.41 17.19 -9.30
N ARG A 114 10.20 16.14 -9.03
CA ARG A 114 10.55 15.11 -10.02
C ARG A 114 9.34 14.26 -10.37
N ILE A 115 8.54 13.89 -9.38
CA ILE A 115 7.29 13.13 -9.58
C ILE A 115 6.35 13.93 -10.48
N ARG A 116 6.15 15.22 -10.16
CA ARG A 116 5.31 16.12 -10.96
C ARG A 116 5.86 16.33 -12.37
N ALA A 117 7.18 16.46 -12.52
CA ALA A 117 7.84 16.62 -13.82
C ALA A 117 7.67 15.39 -14.73
N LYS A 118 7.52 14.20 -14.14
CA LYS A 118 7.20 12.94 -14.86
C LYS A 118 5.70 12.71 -15.11
N ASN A 119 4.86 13.73 -14.88
CA ASN A 119 3.42 13.72 -15.17
C ASN A 119 2.58 12.70 -14.37
N TYR A 120 3.12 12.15 -13.28
CA TYR A 120 2.30 11.51 -12.26
C TYR A 120 1.36 12.55 -11.64
N ASN A 121 0.18 12.11 -11.19
CA ASN A 121 -0.84 12.97 -10.56
C ASN A 121 -1.20 12.53 -9.14
N THR A 122 -0.70 11.37 -8.71
CA THR A 122 -0.94 10.82 -7.37
C THR A 122 0.37 10.24 -6.83
N VAL A 123 0.61 10.42 -5.53
CA VAL A 123 1.71 9.79 -4.79
C VAL A 123 1.12 8.77 -3.82
N GLN A 124 1.62 7.54 -3.82
CA GLN A 124 1.34 6.55 -2.77
C GLN A 124 2.49 6.60 -1.76
N LEU A 125 2.22 7.03 -0.53
CA LEU A 125 3.21 7.08 0.54
C LEU A 125 3.13 5.85 1.45
N MET A 126 4.20 5.07 1.40
CA MET A 126 4.40 3.90 2.24
C MET A 126 5.03 4.27 3.58
N ALA A 127 4.94 3.37 4.56
CA ALA A 127 5.69 3.42 5.81
C ALA A 127 5.50 4.71 6.65
N ILE A 128 4.29 5.30 6.60
CA ILE A 128 3.95 6.52 7.36
C ILE A 128 3.54 6.20 8.80
N MET A 129 2.69 5.19 9.01
CA MET A 129 2.37 4.71 10.36
C MET A 129 3.65 4.19 11.03
N GLU A 130 3.85 4.57 12.29
CA GLU A 130 5.09 4.22 12.98
C GLU A 130 5.24 2.71 13.16
N HIS A 131 6.43 2.24 12.83
CA HIS A 131 6.84 0.83 12.84
C HIS A 131 8.26 0.77 13.41
N SER A 132 8.48 -0.03 14.46
CA SER A 132 9.78 -0.06 15.15
C SER A 132 10.88 -0.70 14.29
N TYR A 133 10.52 -1.68 13.46
CA TYR A 133 11.45 -2.43 12.62
C TYR A 133 11.50 -1.83 11.21
N TYR A 134 12.54 -1.04 10.92
CA TYR A 134 12.65 -0.31 9.65
C TYR A 134 12.60 -1.22 8.40
N ALA A 135 13.22 -2.39 8.48
CA ALA A 135 13.21 -3.36 7.38
C ALA A 135 11.87 -4.09 7.20
N SER A 136 10.85 -3.80 8.04
CA SER A 136 9.47 -4.21 7.74
C SER A 136 8.85 -3.40 6.60
N PHE A 137 9.52 -2.37 6.11
CA PHE A 137 9.01 -1.50 5.04
C PHE A 137 7.68 -0.80 5.40
N GLY A 138 7.43 -0.59 6.70
CA GLY A 138 6.16 -0.05 7.20
C GLY A 138 5.10 -1.08 7.59
N TYR A 139 5.24 -2.35 7.21
CA TYR A 139 4.17 -3.35 7.41
C TYR A 139 3.97 -3.79 8.87
N HIS A 140 5.00 -3.78 9.72
CA HIS A 140 4.85 -4.12 11.14
C HIS A 140 4.60 -2.87 12.01
N VAL A 141 3.40 -2.31 11.90
CA VAL A 141 2.98 -1.12 12.65
C VAL A 141 2.97 -1.39 14.15
N THR A 142 3.56 -0.45 14.92
CA THR A 142 3.55 -0.46 16.38
C THR A 142 2.62 0.60 16.95
N ASN A 143 2.62 1.81 16.39
CA ASN A 143 1.85 2.96 16.89
C ASN A 143 1.02 3.59 15.76
N PHE A 144 -0.24 3.17 15.65
CA PHE A 144 -1.11 3.44 14.49
C PHE A 144 -1.44 4.91 14.24
N PHE A 145 -1.42 5.74 15.29
CA PHE A 145 -1.68 7.18 15.20
C PHE A 145 -0.40 8.02 15.13
N ALA A 146 0.77 7.38 15.22
CA ALA A 146 2.04 8.08 15.19
C ALA A 146 2.60 8.12 13.77
N VAL A 147 3.06 9.31 13.37
CA VAL A 147 3.92 9.48 12.19
C VAL A 147 5.27 8.85 12.49
N SER A 148 5.84 8.11 11.53
CA SER A 148 7.17 7.51 11.73
C SER A 148 8.23 8.58 11.97
N SER A 149 8.78 8.57 13.18
CA SER A 149 9.73 9.56 13.66
C SER A 149 11.08 9.54 12.94
N LYS A 150 11.39 8.45 12.24
CA LYS A 150 12.64 8.28 11.50
C LYS A 150 12.83 9.32 10.41
N SER A 151 11.74 9.81 9.82
CA SER A 151 11.78 10.79 8.72
C SER A 151 11.36 12.19 9.15
N GLY A 152 11.08 12.45 10.43
CA GLY A 152 10.78 13.79 10.94
C GLY A 152 9.57 13.85 11.86
N THR A 153 9.00 15.05 12.00
CA THR A 153 7.86 15.31 12.89
C THR A 153 6.52 15.19 12.17
N PRO A 154 5.39 15.13 12.89
CA PRO A 154 4.06 15.26 12.28
C PRO A 154 3.89 16.53 11.45
N GLU A 155 4.52 17.64 11.85
CA GLU A 155 4.42 18.91 11.11
C GLU A 155 5.19 18.86 9.79
N ASP A 156 6.25 18.07 9.70
CA ASP A 156 7.00 17.86 8.46
C ASP A 156 6.23 16.99 7.46
N LEU A 157 5.46 16.02 7.94
CA LEU A 157 4.56 15.24 7.09
C LEU A 157 3.42 16.14 6.55
N LYS A 158 2.84 17.00 7.38
CA LYS A 158 1.84 17.98 6.90
C LYS A 158 2.42 18.90 5.83
N TYR A 159 3.66 19.36 6.01
CA TYR A 159 4.38 20.12 4.97
C TYR A 159 4.51 19.34 3.66
N LEU A 160 4.88 18.07 3.73
CA LEU A 160 5.01 17.21 2.54
C LEU A 160 3.68 17.11 1.79
N VAL A 161 2.59 16.81 2.48
CA VAL A 161 1.26 16.66 1.84
C VAL A 161 0.80 18.00 1.22
N ASP A 162 0.91 19.11 1.95
CA ASP A 162 0.53 20.43 1.43
C ASP A 162 1.40 20.85 0.23
N LYS A 163 2.69 20.51 0.26
CA LYS A 163 3.60 20.73 -0.87
C LYS A 163 3.19 19.92 -2.09
N ALA A 164 2.80 18.65 -1.92
CA ALA A 164 2.28 17.83 -3.00
C ALA A 164 1.01 18.45 -3.60
N HIS A 165 0.08 18.90 -2.75
CA HIS A 165 -1.14 19.60 -3.18
C HIS A 165 -0.82 20.87 -3.96
N SER A 166 0.18 21.66 -3.54
CA SER A 166 0.65 22.85 -4.27
C SER A 166 1.12 22.55 -5.70
N LEU A 167 1.58 21.32 -5.95
CA LEU A 167 2.04 20.84 -7.26
C LEU A 167 0.92 20.16 -8.07
N GLY A 168 -0.31 20.11 -7.52
CA GLY A 168 -1.45 19.43 -8.12
C GLY A 168 -1.37 17.90 -8.02
N LEU A 169 -0.57 17.37 -7.07
CA LEU A 169 -0.46 15.94 -6.81
C LEU A 169 -1.38 15.54 -5.66
N ARG A 170 -2.19 14.50 -5.84
CA ARG A 170 -2.90 13.85 -4.73
C ARG A 170 -1.94 12.98 -3.94
N VAL A 171 -2.23 12.74 -2.66
CA VAL A 171 -1.41 11.88 -1.79
C VAL A 171 -2.28 10.83 -1.12
N LEU A 172 -2.02 9.57 -1.42
CA LEU A 172 -2.59 8.42 -0.74
C LEU A 172 -1.60 7.90 0.30
N MET A 173 -2.11 7.32 1.38
CA MET A 173 -1.29 6.70 2.43
C MET A 173 -1.54 5.19 2.48
N ASP A 174 -0.50 4.41 2.75
CA ASP A 174 -0.64 3.00 3.12
C ASP A 174 -1.30 2.88 4.50
N VAL A 175 -2.38 2.12 4.56
CA VAL A 175 -3.11 1.75 5.78
C VAL A 175 -2.91 0.27 6.01
N VAL A 176 -2.11 -0.04 7.03
CA VAL A 176 -1.88 -1.41 7.46
C VAL A 176 -2.84 -1.72 8.61
N HIS A 177 -4.05 -2.13 8.27
CA HIS A 177 -5.07 -2.56 9.25
C HIS A 177 -5.34 -4.06 9.22
N SER A 178 -4.58 -4.81 8.41
CA SER A 178 -4.64 -6.27 8.33
C SER A 178 -4.05 -6.97 9.56
N HIS A 179 -3.05 -6.37 10.20
CA HIS A 179 -2.36 -6.92 11.36
C HIS A 179 -1.64 -5.83 12.17
N ALA A 180 -1.07 -6.21 13.31
CA ALA A 180 -0.20 -5.37 14.12
C ALA A 180 1.11 -6.09 14.47
N SER A 181 2.18 -5.33 14.70
CA SER A 181 3.45 -5.89 15.20
C SER A 181 3.25 -6.64 16.51
N LYS A 182 3.95 -7.78 16.69
CA LYS A 182 4.01 -8.49 17.97
C LYS A 182 4.89 -7.81 19.03
N ASN A 183 5.48 -6.64 18.75
CA ASN A 183 6.32 -5.93 19.70
C ASN A 183 5.50 -5.54 20.96
N VAL A 184 5.80 -6.20 22.08
CA VAL A 184 5.12 -6.02 23.37
C VAL A 184 5.52 -4.71 24.06
N THR A 185 6.74 -4.24 23.85
CA THR A 185 7.28 -3.07 24.55
C THR A 185 6.80 -1.77 23.92
N ASP A 186 6.86 -1.70 22.59
CA ASP A 186 6.65 -0.46 21.84
C ASP A 186 5.32 -0.41 21.09
N GLY A 187 4.61 -1.54 21.02
CA GLY A 187 3.44 -1.70 20.17
C GLY A 187 2.17 -2.08 20.91
N LEU A 188 1.08 -2.11 20.15
CA LEU A 188 -0.26 -2.44 20.63
C LEU A 188 -0.35 -3.84 21.30
N ASN A 189 0.54 -4.76 20.91
CA ASN A 189 0.64 -6.09 21.54
C ASN A 189 0.93 -6.02 23.05
N GLY A 190 1.50 -4.92 23.53
CA GLY A 190 1.75 -4.71 24.94
C GLY A 190 0.51 -4.61 25.83
N TYR A 191 -0.67 -4.39 25.25
CA TYR A 191 -1.96 -4.36 25.96
C TYR A 191 -2.61 -5.74 26.07
N ASP A 192 -2.09 -6.75 25.37
CA ASP A 192 -2.51 -8.13 25.58
C ASP A 192 -1.71 -8.74 26.72
N VAL A 193 -2.40 -8.99 27.83
CA VAL A 193 -1.88 -9.58 29.07
C VAL A 193 -2.60 -10.89 29.38
N GLY A 194 -3.15 -11.56 28.36
CA GLY A 194 -3.83 -12.84 28.51
C GLY A 194 -5.31 -12.73 28.90
N GLN A 195 -5.91 -11.54 28.76
CA GLN A 195 -7.34 -11.34 28.92
C GLN A 195 -8.16 -12.02 27.80
N SER A 196 -9.48 -12.03 27.95
CA SER A 196 -10.37 -12.54 26.90
C SER A 196 -10.26 -11.70 25.61
N ALA A 197 -10.53 -12.32 24.45
CA ALA A 197 -10.50 -11.61 23.17
C ALA A 197 -11.49 -10.43 23.07
N GLN A 198 -12.53 -10.39 23.92
CA GLN A 198 -13.52 -9.30 23.97
C GLN A 198 -12.94 -8.03 24.61
N GLU A 199 -11.93 -8.18 25.47
CA GLU A 199 -11.23 -7.09 26.18
C GLU A 199 -9.86 -6.79 25.56
N SER A 200 -9.58 -7.33 24.37
CA SER A 200 -8.33 -7.18 23.63
C SER A 200 -8.54 -6.47 22.29
N TYR A 201 -7.46 -5.93 21.73
CA TYR A 201 -7.45 -5.49 20.34
C TYR A 201 -7.47 -6.66 19.36
N PHE A 202 -7.06 -7.84 19.80
CA PHE A 202 -6.76 -8.99 18.96
C PHE A 202 -7.66 -10.18 19.29
N TYR A 203 -7.82 -11.09 18.33
CA TYR A 203 -8.34 -12.42 18.66
C TYR A 203 -7.34 -13.16 19.59
N ALA A 204 -7.83 -14.21 20.26
CA ALA A 204 -7.02 -15.10 21.09
C ALA A 204 -6.57 -16.35 20.32
N GLY A 205 -5.52 -17.01 20.81
CA GLY A 205 -4.99 -18.26 20.24
C GLY A 205 -4.56 -18.12 18.78
N ASP A 206 -4.67 -19.21 18.02
CA ASP A 206 -4.26 -19.29 16.61
C ASP A 206 -4.98 -18.25 15.72
N ARG A 207 -6.25 -17.93 16.00
CA ARG A 207 -7.00 -16.91 15.25
C ARG A 207 -6.43 -15.50 15.44
N GLY A 208 -5.71 -15.27 16.54
CA GLY A 208 -5.10 -13.99 16.90
C GLY A 208 -3.69 -13.77 16.36
N TYR A 209 -3.15 -14.71 15.58
CA TYR A 209 -1.74 -14.70 15.19
C TYR A 209 -1.52 -15.15 13.74
N HIS A 210 -0.86 -14.30 12.96
CA HIS A 210 -0.53 -14.56 11.57
C HIS A 210 0.84 -15.24 11.47
N LYS A 211 0.85 -16.58 11.33
CA LYS A 211 2.06 -17.40 11.42
C LYS A 211 3.16 -16.99 10.43
N LEU A 212 2.82 -16.68 9.18
CA LEU A 212 3.79 -16.30 8.15
C LEU A 212 4.41 -14.92 8.39
N TRP A 213 3.65 -13.99 8.98
CA TRP A 213 4.10 -12.61 9.20
C TRP A 213 4.52 -12.36 10.65
N ASP A 214 4.49 -13.39 11.49
CA ASP A 214 4.88 -13.30 12.90
C ASP A 214 4.21 -12.12 13.65
N SER A 215 2.89 -11.96 13.45
CA SER A 215 2.13 -10.75 13.79
C SER A 215 0.79 -11.03 14.46
N ARG A 216 0.19 -10.00 15.09
CA ARG A 216 -1.13 -10.09 15.75
C ARG A 216 -2.28 -9.71 14.81
N LEU A 217 -3.42 -10.38 14.94
CA LEU A 217 -4.62 -10.15 14.12
C LEU A 217 -5.74 -9.50 14.93
N PHE A 218 -6.29 -8.41 14.41
CA PHE A 218 -7.35 -7.63 15.05
C PHE A 218 -8.64 -8.44 15.20
N ASN A 219 -9.33 -8.24 16.32
CA ASN A 219 -10.71 -8.69 16.48
C ASN A 219 -11.67 -7.60 15.97
N TYR A 220 -12.03 -7.68 14.69
CA TYR A 220 -12.88 -6.67 14.02
C TYR A 220 -14.32 -6.60 14.56
N THR A 221 -14.74 -7.57 15.39
CA THR A 221 -16.07 -7.54 16.04
C THR A 221 -16.12 -6.63 17.27
N ASN A 222 -14.96 -6.30 17.85
CA ASN A 222 -14.89 -5.52 19.07
C ASN A 222 -15.17 -4.03 18.79
N TRP A 223 -16.09 -3.45 19.56
CA TRP A 223 -16.51 -2.06 19.40
C TRP A 223 -15.34 -1.07 19.50
N GLU A 224 -14.44 -1.25 20.48
CA GLU A 224 -13.28 -0.38 20.64
C GLU A 224 -12.20 -0.60 19.58
N VAL A 225 -12.17 -1.76 18.92
CA VAL A 225 -11.32 -1.99 17.73
C VAL A 225 -11.89 -1.24 16.53
N LEU A 226 -13.21 -1.32 16.30
CA LEU A 226 -13.89 -0.52 15.28
C LEU A 226 -13.66 0.98 15.53
N ARG A 227 -13.83 1.46 16.76
CA ARG A 227 -13.54 2.84 17.14
C ARG A 227 -12.09 3.21 16.82
N PHE A 228 -11.14 2.36 17.19
CA PHE A 228 -9.71 2.58 16.97
C PHE A 228 -9.38 2.71 15.49
N LEU A 229 -9.76 1.73 14.67
CA LEU A 229 -9.41 1.69 13.24
C LEU A 229 -10.17 2.75 12.44
N LEU A 230 -11.48 2.94 12.66
CA LEU A 230 -12.26 3.97 11.96
C LEU A 230 -11.80 5.39 12.34
N SER A 231 -11.47 5.63 13.60
CA SER A 231 -10.91 6.91 14.02
C SER A 231 -9.51 7.12 13.47
N ASN A 232 -8.74 6.06 13.23
CA ASN A 232 -7.43 6.13 12.61
C ASN A 232 -7.53 6.66 11.17
N LEU A 233 -8.44 6.11 10.38
CA LEU A 233 -8.71 6.60 9.02
C LEU A 233 -9.09 8.09 9.02
N ARG A 234 -10.03 8.48 9.89
CA ARG A 234 -10.43 9.88 10.03
C ARG A 234 -9.27 10.78 10.47
N TYR A 235 -8.44 10.32 11.42
CA TYR A 235 -7.27 11.06 11.90
C TYR A 235 -6.32 11.39 10.76
N TRP A 236 -5.98 10.41 9.91
CA TRP A 236 -5.09 10.63 8.78
C TRP A 236 -5.70 11.55 7.71
N MET A 237 -7.00 11.46 7.45
CA MET A 237 -7.69 12.36 6.53
C MET A 237 -7.74 13.81 7.05
N ASP A 238 -8.14 14.01 8.30
CA ASP A 238 -8.43 15.33 8.84
C ASP A 238 -7.15 16.07 9.28
N GLU A 239 -6.20 15.39 9.92
CA GLU A 239 -5.00 16.03 10.48
C GLU A 239 -3.87 16.19 9.47
N PHE A 240 -3.80 15.31 8.46
CA PHE A 240 -2.71 15.28 7.47
C PHE A 240 -3.17 15.56 6.04
N MET A 241 -4.47 15.75 5.83
CA MET A 241 -5.06 16.09 4.54
C MET A 241 -4.86 15.05 3.43
N PHE A 242 -4.61 13.78 3.77
CA PHE A 242 -4.54 12.70 2.78
C PHE A 242 -5.81 12.64 1.91
N ASP A 243 -5.63 12.20 0.66
CA ASP A 243 -6.62 12.15 -0.41
C ASP A 243 -7.34 10.80 -0.50
N GLY A 244 -6.95 9.85 0.34
CA GLY A 244 -7.40 8.47 0.31
C GLY A 244 -6.28 7.54 0.75
N PHE A 245 -6.45 6.24 0.50
CA PHE A 245 -5.63 5.20 1.11
C PHE A 245 -5.38 4.03 0.17
N ARG A 246 -4.31 3.28 0.43
CA ARG A 246 -4.21 1.87 0.05
C ARG A 246 -4.33 1.02 1.30
N PHE A 247 -5.24 0.07 1.31
CA PHE A 247 -5.35 -0.92 2.38
C PHE A 247 -4.46 -2.11 2.04
N ASP A 248 -3.46 -2.36 2.87
CA ASP A 248 -2.46 -3.39 2.63
C ASP A 248 -2.84 -4.73 3.27
N GLY A 249 -2.56 -5.82 2.56
CA GLY A 249 -2.89 -7.18 3.01
C GLY A 249 -4.39 -7.47 3.09
N VAL A 250 -5.20 -6.93 2.18
CA VAL A 250 -6.66 -7.16 2.15
C VAL A 250 -6.97 -8.64 1.98
N THR A 251 -6.20 -9.40 1.18
CA THR A 251 -6.36 -10.87 1.10
C THR A 251 -6.26 -11.54 2.47
N SER A 252 -5.34 -11.11 3.34
CA SER A 252 -5.20 -11.65 4.70
C SER A 252 -6.42 -11.35 5.57
N MET A 253 -7.05 -10.20 5.34
CA MET A 253 -8.28 -9.79 6.04
C MET A 253 -9.50 -10.58 5.56
N LEU A 254 -9.63 -10.80 4.25
CA LEU A 254 -10.79 -11.41 3.61
C LEU A 254 -11.03 -12.87 4.00
N TYR A 255 -9.97 -13.61 4.33
CA TYR A 255 -10.07 -15.05 4.56
C TYR A 255 -9.43 -15.46 5.88
N ASN A 256 -10.06 -16.43 6.56
CA ASN A 256 -9.54 -17.02 7.80
C ASN A 256 -8.22 -17.77 7.60
N HIS A 257 -7.96 -18.29 6.39
CA HIS A 257 -6.67 -18.88 6.00
C HIS A 257 -5.68 -17.83 5.43
N HIS A 258 -6.09 -16.56 5.35
CA HIS A 258 -5.27 -15.43 4.91
C HIS A 258 -4.73 -15.50 3.48
N GLY A 259 -5.28 -16.39 2.65
CA GLY A 259 -4.74 -16.72 1.32
C GLY A 259 -3.41 -17.52 1.36
N ILE A 260 -2.93 -17.92 2.55
CA ILE A 260 -1.69 -18.70 2.69
C ILE A 260 -1.92 -20.10 2.13
N ASN A 261 -0.99 -20.58 1.31
CA ASN A 261 -1.05 -21.91 0.67
C ASN A 261 -2.39 -22.17 -0.04
N THR A 262 -3.02 -21.12 -0.56
CA THR A 262 -4.32 -21.19 -1.23
C THR A 262 -4.17 -20.70 -2.66
N SER A 263 -4.71 -21.47 -3.60
CA SER A 263 -4.83 -21.06 -5.00
C SER A 263 -6.24 -20.55 -5.27
N PHE A 264 -6.34 -19.40 -5.94
CA PHE A 264 -7.62 -18.85 -6.40
C PHE A 264 -7.76 -19.13 -7.89
N THR A 265 -8.65 -20.06 -8.22
CA THR A 265 -8.90 -20.54 -9.60
C THR A 265 -9.96 -19.71 -10.32
N GLY A 266 -10.68 -18.85 -9.59
CA GLY A 266 -11.87 -18.15 -10.07
C GLY A 266 -13.17 -18.88 -9.75
N ASN A 267 -13.12 -20.03 -9.07
CA ASN A 267 -14.32 -20.69 -8.58
C ASN A 267 -14.90 -19.92 -7.39
N TYR A 268 -16.16 -19.49 -7.51
CA TYR A 268 -16.79 -18.59 -6.53
C TYR A 268 -16.88 -19.18 -5.11
N LYS A 269 -16.81 -20.51 -4.96
CA LYS A 269 -16.76 -21.17 -3.65
C LYS A 269 -15.49 -20.88 -2.86
N GLU A 270 -14.42 -20.48 -3.53
CA GLU A 270 -13.14 -20.09 -2.91
C GLU A 270 -13.26 -18.70 -2.27
N TYR A 271 -14.14 -17.85 -2.80
CA TYR A 271 -14.36 -16.48 -2.31
C TYR A 271 -15.48 -16.40 -1.28
N PHE A 272 -16.53 -17.21 -1.46
CA PHE A 272 -17.76 -17.14 -0.67
C PHE A 272 -18.02 -18.49 0.03
N GLY A 273 -17.58 -18.59 1.28
CA GLY A 273 -17.72 -19.79 2.10
C GLY A 273 -17.48 -19.50 3.59
N LEU A 274 -17.33 -20.56 4.38
CA LEU A 274 -17.03 -20.44 5.83
C LEU A 274 -15.63 -19.87 6.09
N ASP A 275 -14.76 -19.95 5.09
CA ASP A 275 -13.42 -19.38 5.15
C ASP A 275 -13.41 -17.86 4.95
N THR A 276 -14.49 -17.28 4.43
CA THR A 276 -14.64 -15.83 4.29
C THR A 276 -14.79 -15.18 5.66
N ASN A 277 -13.93 -14.23 5.98
CA ASN A 277 -13.95 -13.50 7.24
C ASN A 277 -14.92 -12.31 7.16
N VAL A 278 -16.18 -12.57 7.49
CA VAL A 278 -17.26 -11.57 7.47
C VAL A 278 -16.97 -10.38 8.39
N ASP A 279 -16.31 -10.59 9.53
CA ASP A 279 -16.00 -9.54 10.51
C ASP A 279 -15.11 -8.46 9.88
N ALA A 280 -14.08 -8.89 9.14
CA ALA A 280 -13.16 -7.99 8.46
C ALA A 280 -13.81 -7.28 7.27
N ILE A 281 -14.69 -7.97 6.53
CA ILE A 281 -15.46 -7.37 5.43
C ILE A 281 -16.37 -6.26 5.96
N ILE A 282 -17.10 -6.49 7.05
CA ILE A 282 -17.95 -5.47 7.68
C ILE A 282 -17.13 -4.25 8.08
N TYR A 283 -15.96 -4.46 8.70
CA TYR A 283 -15.05 -3.37 9.03
C TYR A 283 -14.64 -2.57 7.76
N MET A 284 -14.25 -3.24 6.67
CA MET A 284 -13.87 -2.56 5.42
C MET A 284 -15.05 -1.82 4.77
N MET A 285 -16.26 -2.38 4.81
CA MET A 285 -17.47 -1.69 4.35
C MET A 285 -17.73 -0.41 5.15
N LEU A 286 -17.63 -0.48 6.48
CA LEU A 286 -17.76 0.70 7.35
C LEU A 286 -16.67 1.74 7.08
N ALA A 287 -15.43 1.29 6.86
CA ALA A 287 -14.30 2.14 6.52
C ALA A 287 -14.51 2.87 5.19
N ASN A 288 -14.84 2.16 4.12
CA ASN A 288 -15.10 2.74 2.80
C ASN A 288 -16.29 3.71 2.85
N HIS A 289 -17.39 3.32 3.51
CA HIS A 289 -18.55 4.19 3.71
C HIS A 289 -18.16 5.49 4.44
N LEU A 290 -17.41 5.39 5.54
CA LEU A 290 -16.92 6.55 6.31
C LEU A 290 -16.06 7.47 5.44
N ILE A 291 -15.05 6.92 4.75
CA ILE A 291 -14.11 7.69 3.94
C ILE A 291 -14.84 8.45 2.83
N HIS A 292 -15.69 7.77 2.05
CA HIS A 292 -16.45 8.43 0.98
C HIS A 292 -17.51 9.40 1.50
N LYS A 293 -18.02 9.21 2.72
CA LYS A 293 -18.91 10.18 3.35
C LYS A 293 -18.19 11.46 3.78
N LEU A 294 -16.96 11.34 4.27
CA LEU A 294 -16.12 12.47 4.68
C LEU A 294 -15.50 13.20 3.48
N LEU A 295 -15.03 12.44 2.49
CA LEU A 295 -14.41 12.95 1.28
C LEU A 295 -14.93 12.14 0.07
N PRO A 296 -16.01 12.59 -0.59
CA PRO A 296 -16.58 11.88 -1.75
C PRO A 296 -15.57 11.65 -2.88
N GLU A 297 -14.64 12.59 -3.05
CA GLU A 297 -13.55 12.54 -4.03
C GLU A 297 -12.38 11.63 -3.60
N ALA A 298 -12.46 10.91 -2.48
CA ALA A 298 -11.39 10.02 -2.02
C ALA A 298 -11.06 8.94 -3.05
N THR A 299 -9.86 8.38 -2.95
CA THR A 299 -9.46 7.18 -3.69
C THR A 299 -8.96 6.12 -2.74
N ILE A 300 -9.62 4.96 -2.70
CA ILE A 300 -9.29 3.85 -1.82
C ILE A 300 -8.92 2.63 -2.64
N ILE A 301 -7.72 2.09 -2.42
CA ILE A 301 -7.14 0.98 -3.19
C ILE A 301 -7.03 -0.25 -2.28
N ALA A 302 -7.49 -1.40 -2.73
CA ALA A 302 -7.25 -2.68 -2.07
C ALA A 302 -6.00 -3.38 -2.62
N GLU A 303 -5.07 -3.76 -1.75
CA GLU A 303 -4.03 -4.74 -2.04
C GLU A 303 -4.61 -6.15 -1.82
N ASP A 304 -5.21 -6.71 -2.87
CA ASP A 304 -5.77 -8.06 -2.87
C ASP A 304 -5.23 -8.89 -4.06
N VAL A 305 -4.57 -10.01 -3.74
CA VAL A 305 -4.12 -11.00 -4.72
C VAL A 305 -5.23 -11.97 -5.12
N SER A 306 -6.26 -12.17 -4.28
CA SER A 306 -7.23 -13.26 -4.47
C SER A 306 -8.17 -13.02 -5.64
N VAL A 307 -8.45 -11.76 -5.97
CA VAL A 307 -9.48 -11.41 -6.96
C VAL A 307 -10.88 -11.70 -6.46
N MET A 308 -11.16 -11.32 -5.21
CA MET A 308 -12.52 -11.39 -4.67
C MET A 308 -13.48 -10.54 -5.52
N PRO A 309 -14.58 -11.13 -6.06
CA PRO A 309 -15.59 -10.37 -6.79
C PRO A 309 -16.24 -9.30 -5.91
N VAL A 310 -16.65 -8.18 -6.51
CA VAL A 310 -17.38 -7.04 -5.88
C VAL A 310 -16.60 -6.30 -4.79
N LEU A 311 -15.30 -6.58 -4.63
CA LEU A 311 -14.41 -5.87 -3.70
C LEU A 311 -14.38 -4.36 -4.03
N CYS A 312 -14.41 -4.02 -5.32
CA CYS A 312 -14.36 -2.65 -5.80
C CYS A 312 -15.74 -2.07 -6.19
N ARG A 313 -16.82 -2.58 -5.58
CA ARG A 313 -18.19 -2.04 -5.76
C ARG A 313 -18.67 -1.23 -4.57
N PRO A 314 -19.51 -0.20 -4.80
CA PRO A 314 -20.06 0.60 -3.72
C PRO A 314 -20.73 -0.25 -2.64
N VAL A 315 -20.59 0.17 -1.39
CA VAL A 315 -21.20 -0.50 -0.23
C VAL A 315 -22.72 -0.60 -0.39
N ASP A 316 -23.35 0.45 -0.93
CA ASP A 316 -24.80 0.53 -1.12
C ASP A 316 -25.32 -0.46 -2.20
N GLU A 317 -24.44 -1.03 -3.02
CA GLU A 317 -24.75 -2.08 -3.99
C GLU A 317 -24.46 -3.49 -3.44
N GLY A 318 -23.98 -3.61 -2.20
CA GLY A 318 -23.54 -4.86 -1.59
C GLY A 318 -22.07 -5.23 -1.85
N GLY A 319 -21.28 -4.31 -2.42
CA GLY A 319 -19.83 -4.44 -2.52
C GLY A 319 -19.10 -4.06 -1.23
N VAL A 320 -17.76 -4.19 -1.25
CA VAL A 320 -16.92 -3.83 -0.08
C VAL A 320 -16.59 -2.33 -0.04
N GLY A 321 -16.63 -1.65 -1.19
CA GLY A 321 -16.55 -0.20 -1.28
C GLY A 321 -15.21 0.39 -1.75
N PHE A 322 -14.24 -0.43 -2.16
CA PHE A 322 -12.98 0.10 -2.69
C PHE A 322 -13.18 0.72 -4.08
N ASP A 323 -12.39 1.74 -4.44
CA ASP A 323 -12.44 2.32 -5.79
C ASP A 323 -11.62 1.50 -6.79
N TYR A 324 -10.47 1.00 -6.33
CA TYR A 324 -9.54 0.25 -7.15
C TYR A 324 -8.96 -0.94 -6.39
N ARG A 325 -8.39 -1.85 -7.16
CA ARG A 325 -7.50 -2.89 -6.65
C ARG A 325 -6.24 -2.99 -7.50
N GLN A 326 -5.20 -3.59 -6.93
CA GLN A 326 -3.93 -3.78 -7.64
C GLN A 326 -3.95 -5.03 -8.54
N ALA A 327 -3.43 -4.89 -9.76
CA ALA A 327 -3.25 -6.02 -10.70
C ALA A 327 -1.97 -6.83 -10.38
N MET A 328 -1.98 -7.57 -9.27
CA MET A 328 -0.76 -8.20 -8.73
C MET A 328 -0.20 -9.35 -9.59
N ALA A 329 -1.03 -10.01 -10.40
CA ALA A 329 -0.59 -11.07 -11.31
C ALA A 329 0.29 -10.57 -12.48
N ILE A 330 0.25 -9.28 -12.82
CA ILE A 330 1.05 -8.71 -13.93
C ILE A 330 2.55 -8.73 -13.60
N PRO A 331 3.01 -8.18 -12.45
CA PRO A 331 4.39 -8.35 -11.98
C PRO A 331 4.89 -9.80 -12.00
N GLU A 332 4.10 -10.74 -11.45
CA GLU A 332 4.50 -12.15 -11.36
C GLU A 332 4.76 -12.77 -12.74
N ARG A 333 3.92 -12.46 -13.71
CA ARG A 333 4.10 -12.94 -15.09
C ARG A 333 5.40 -12.44 -15.70
N TRP A 334 5.74 -11.17 -15.50
CA TRP A 334 6.99 -10.62 -16.03
C TRP A 334 8.22 -11.22 -15.33
N VAL A 335 8.14 -11.47 -14.01
CA VAL A 335 9.22 -12.14 -13.27
C VAL A 335 9.43 -13.58 -13.78
N ASP A 336 8.37 -14.35 -13.98
CA ASP A 336 8.46 -15.70 -14.57
C ASP A 336 9.11 -15.66 -15.96
N TYR A 337 8.65 -14.75 -16.83
CA TYR A 337 9.17 -14.63 -18.19
C TYR A 337 10.65 -14.23 -18.20
N LEU A 338 11.07 -13.30 -17.33
CA LEU A 338 12.47 -12.87 -17.28
C LEU A 338 13.40 -13.88 -16.63
N LYS A 339 12.92 -14.71 -15.69
CA LYS A 339 13.75 -15.69 -14.99
C LYS A 339 13.84 -17.03 -15.72
N ASN A 340 12.73 -17.46 -16.34
CA ASN A 340 12.55 -18.86 -16.73
C ASN A 340 12.37 -19.06 -18.24
N LYS A 341 12.32 -17.99 -19.05
CA LYS A 341 12.05 -18.09 -20.49
C LYS A 341 13.05 -17.30 -21.32
N ASP A 342 13.46 -17.90 -22.44
CA ASP A 342 14.20 -17.17 -23.46
C ASP A 342 13.27 -16.23 -24.23
N ALA A 343 13.84 -15.18 -24.85
CA ALA A 343 13.08 -14.17 -25.56
C ALA A 343 12.17 -14.76 -26.68
N GLN A 344 12.59 -15.87 -27.30
CA GLN A 344 11.82 -16.56 -28.34
C GLN A 344 10.65 -17.39 -27.79
N GLU A 345 10.64 -17.69 -26.49
CA GLU A 345 9.61 -18.49 -25.80
C GLU A 345 8.49 -17.62 -25.21
N LEU A 346 8.61 -16.29 -25.31
CA LEU A 346 7.63 -15.35 -24.81
C LEU A 346 6.32 -15.47 -25.62
N SER A 347 5.26 -15.90 -24.94
CA SER A 347 3.95 -16.03 -25.56
C SER A 347 3.22 -14.69 -25.60
N MET A 348 3.03 -14.14 -26.80
CA MET A 348 2.27 -12.89 -26.99
C MET A 348 0.80 -13.04 -26.54
N SER A 349 0.21 -14.22 -26.74
CA SER A 349 -1.13 -14.51 -26.23
C SER A 349 -1.13 -14.63 -24.71
N GLY A 350 -0.07 -15.15 -24.10
CA GLY A 350 0.09 -15.21 -22.64
C GLY A 350 0.25 -13.83 -21.99
N ILE A 351 0.97 -12.92 -22.65
CA ILE A 351 1.07 -11.51 -22.22
C ILE A 351 -0.30 -10.84 -22.33
N SER A 352 -0.93 -10.94 -23.51
CA SER A 352 -2.25 -10.36 -23.75
C SER A 352 -3.30 -10.89 -22.77
N GLN A 353 -3.29 -12.20 -22.51
CA GLN A 353 -4.16 -12.80 -21.52
C GLN A 353 -3.89 -12.20 -20.14
N THR A 354 -2.64 -12.12 -19.67
CA THR A 354 -2.36 -11.59 -18.32
C THR A 354 -2.78 -10.12 -18.16
N LEU A 355 -2.55 -9.29 -19.19
CA LEU A 355 -2.89 -7.87 -19.14
C LEU A 355 -4.41 -7.64 -19.17
N ASN A 356 -5.13 -8.49 -19.91
CA ASN A 356 -6.57 -8.35 -20.18
C ASN A 356 -7.46 -9.36 -19.44
N ASN A 357 -6.90 -10.29 -18.66
CA ASN A 357 -7.66 -11.28 -17.87
C ASN A 357 -8.21 -10.60 -16.62
N ARG A 358 -9.16 -9.73 -16.90
CA ARG A 358 -10.02 -9.01 -15.98
C ARG A 358 -11.42 -9.35 -16.46
N ASP A 359 -12.33 -9.56 -15.53
CA ASP A 359 -13.64 -10.08 -15.86
C ASP A 359 -14.37 -9.05 -16.75
N LYS A 360 -14.77 -9.45 -17.97
CA LYS A 360 -15.31 -8.53 -18.99
C LYS A 360 -16.70 -8.02 -18.65
N ASP A 361 -17.43 -8.73 -17.78
CA ASP A 361 -18.67 -8.25 -17.18
C ASP A 361 -18.40 -7.29 -16.00
N GLN A 362 -17.19 -7.33 -15.43
CA GLN A 362 -16.68 -6.34 -14.46
C GLN A 362 -16.01 -5.12 -15.11
N ASP A 363 -15.78 -5.08 -16.43
CA ASP A 363 -15.13 -3.93 -17.11
C ASP A 363 -16.00 -2.64 -17.10
N ALA A 364 -17.29 -2.74 -16.82
CA ALA A 364 -18.13 -1.58 -16.50
C ALA A 364 -18.05 -1.16 -15.02
N ILE A 365 -17.35 -1.93 -14.19
CA ILE A 365 -17.71 -2.14 -12.78
C ILE A 365 -16.50 -2.15 -11.81
N GLU A 366 -15.27 -2.50 -12.23
CA GLU A 366 -14.06 -2.47 -11.39
C GLU A 366 -12.88 -1.79 -12.10
N THR A 367 -12.29 -0.75 -11.50
CA THR A 367 -11.09 -0.11 -12.07
C THR A 367 -9.83 -0.71 -11.43
N THR A 368 -8.99 -1.37 -12.21
CA THR A 368 -7.73 -1.94 -11.69
C THR A 368 -6.55 -1.00 -11.97
N ILE A 369 -5.70 -0.78 -10.97
CA ILE A 369 -4.44 -0.05 -11.16
C ILE A 369 -3.32 -1.08 -11.32
N ALA A 370 -2.58 -0.97 -12.41
CA ALA A 370 -1.33 -1.73 -12.58
C ALA A 370 -0.24 -1.05 -11.76
N GLN A 371 0.39 -1.80 -10.86
CA GLN A 371 1.59 -1.36 -10.14
C GLN A 371 2.82 -1.68 -11.01
N GLN A 372 3.77 -0.74 -11.08
CA GLN A 372 5.13 -1.08 -11.50
C GLN A 372 5.76 -1.88 -10.36
N THR A 373 6.31 -3.05 -10.66
CA THR A 373 7.05 -3.93 -9.74
C THR A 373 7.83 -3.14 -8.69
N THR A 374 7.34 -3.11 -7.45
CA THR A 374 8.15 -2.74 -6.29
C THR A 374 9.17 -3.85 -5.98
N PRO A 375 10.24 -3.55 -5.24
CA PRO A 375 11.21 -4.55 -4.76
C PRO A 375 10.61 -5.73 -3.96
N ARG A 376 9.31 -5.71 -3.63
CA ARG A 376 8.60 -6.84 -3.02
C ARG A 376 8.79 -8.15 -3.81
N SER A 377 8.75 -8.10 -5.15
CA SER A 377 8.96 -9.30 -5.98
C SER A 377 10.41 -9.83 -5.96
N THR A 378 11.38 -9.02 -5.53
CA THR A 378 12.76 -9.45 -5.29
C THR A 378 13.00 -9.86 -3.83
N PHE A 379 12.27 -9.32 -2.85
CA PHE A 379 12.40 -9.70 -1.44
C PHE A 379 11.79 -11.07 -1.11
N ASP A 380 10.65 -11.43 -1.71
CA ASP A 380 10.07 -12.78 -1.55
C ASP A 380 10.99 -13.87 -2.10
N ALA A 381 11.91 -13.52 -3.01
CA ALA A 381 12.95 -14.43 -3.52
C ALA A 381 14.16 -14.58 -2.58
N VAL A 382 14.31 -13.74 -1.54
CA VAL A 382 15.44 -13.77 -0.59
C VAL A 382 15.07 -14.47 0.73
N SER A 383 13.78 -14.64 1.03
CA SER A 383 13.30 -15.38 2.21
C SER A 383 13.50 -16.91 2.15
N GLU A 384 14.02 -17.46 1.05
CA GLU A 384 14.32 -18.90 0.93
C GLU A 384 15.70 -19.32 1.50
N ILE A 385 16.44 -18.41 2.17
CA ILE A 385 17.70 -18.78 2.84
C ILE A 385 17.41 -19.27 4.28
N PRO A 386 17.68 -20.55 4.63
CA PRO A 386 17.38 -21.06 5.96
C PRO A 386 18.21 -20.38 7.05
N SER A 387 17.53 -19.88 8.07
CA SER A 387 18.14 -19.35 9.30
C SER A 387 18.67 -20.48 10.18
N HIS A 388 19.92 -20.89 9.95
CA HIS A 388 20.70 -21.64 10.93
C HIS A 388 22.01 -20.91 11.18
N ILE A 389 22.09 -20.15 12.28
CA ILE A 389 23.26 -20.03 13.17
C ILE A 389 22.77 -19.39 14.48
N SER A 390 23.05 -20.07 15.59
CA SER A 390 22.68 -19.72 16.96
C SER A 390 23.60 -18.61 17.54
N PRO A 391 23.15 -17.78 18.51
CA PRO A 391 23.91 -16.62 18.96
C PRO A 391 24.76 -16.95 20.20
N THR A 392 26.07 -17.05 20.02
CA THR A 392 27.04 -16.96 21.14
C THR A 392 28.35 -16.35 20.63
N SER A 393 28.60 -15.08 20.93
CA SER A 393 29.79 -14.60 21.63
C SER A 393 29.93 -13.07 21.51
N THR A 394 30.27 -12.51 22.67
CA THR A 394 30.59 -11.13 23.03
C THR A 394 31.46 -10.38 22.01
N PHE A 395 31.07 -9.16 21.65
CA PHE A 395 31.96 -8.18 21.00
C PHE A 395 32.21 -7.00 21.92
N GLU A 396 33.42 -6.96 22.49
CA GLU A 396 34.01 -5.76 23.08
C GLU A 396 34.49 -4.81 21.97
N HIS A 397 34.38 -3.50 22.26
CA HIS A 397 34.87 -2.41 21.44
C HIS A 397 36.40 -2.47 21.29
N ASN A 398 36.91 -2.41 20.06
CA ASN A 398 38.17 -1.71 19.81
C ASN A 398 38.26 -1.11 18.41
N SER A 399 38.68 0.14 18.40
CA SER A 399 38.88 1.03 17.28
C SER A 399 40.25 0.80 16.64
N GLN A 400 40.35 0.00 15.59
CA GLN A 400 41.43 0.08 14.59
C GLN A 400 40.91 -0.32 13.21
N LEU A 401 41.01 0.59 12.25
CA LEU A 401 40.83 0.35 10.83
C LEU A 401 42.04 -0.46 10.33
N GLU A 402 41.90 -1.77 10.29
CA GLU A 402 42.72 -2.64 9.44
C GLU A 402 41.80 -3.58 8.65
N THR A 403 42.08 -3.67 7.35
CA THR A 403 41.37 -4.46 6.35
C THR A 403 41.38 -5.94 6.72
N SER A 404 40.31 -6.42 7.35
CA SER A 404 40.11 -7.85 7.63
C SER A 404 39.59 -8.58 6.38
N PRO A 405 40.12 -9.77 6.02
CA PRO A 405 39.72 -10.53 4.82
C PRO A 405 38.27 -11.06 4.83
N SER A 406 37.52 -10.89 5.93
CA SER A 406 36.18 -11.46 6.12
C SER A 406 35.02 -10.60 5.61
N LYS A 407 35.27 -9.36 5.13
CA LYS A 407 34.23 -8.48 4.56
C LYS A 407 34.25 -8.38 3.03
N LEU A 408 35.24 -8.99 2.38
CA LEU A 408 35.37 -9.04 0.92
C LEU A 408 34.15 -9.70 0.22
N PRO A 409 33.54 -10.78 0.75
CA PRO A 409 32.43 -11.45 0.07
C PRO A 409 31.12 -10.64 0.06
N ILE A 410 30.87 -9.84 1.09
CA ILE A 410 29.63 -9.04 1.21
C ILE A 410 29.68 -7.82 0.29
N ILE A 411 30.84 -7.17 0.19
CA ILE A 411 31.06 -6.06 -0.74
C ILE A 411 30.97 -6.55 -2.19
N GLN A 412 31.58 -7.71 -2.49
CA GLN A 412 31.47 -8.35 -3.80
C GLN A 412 30.03 -8.78 -4.14
N ALA A 413 29.25 -9.26 -3.16
CA ALA A 413 27.84 -9.59 -3.37
C ALA A 413 26.98 -8.35 -3.62
N LEU A 414 27.22 -7.25 -2.91
CA LEU A 414 26.55 -5.97 -3.12
C LEU A 414 26.93 -5.36 -4.48
N GLU A 415 28.20 -5.42 -4.88
CA GLU A 415 28.65 -4.98 -6.21
C GLU A 415 28.06 -5.85 -7.33
N ALA A 416 27.97 -7.17 -7.13
CA ALA A 416 27.32 -8.08 -8.07
C ALA A 416 25.80 -7.81 -8.17
N LEU A 417 25.13 -7.50 -7.06
CA LEU A 417 23.72 -7.09 -7.05
C LEU A 417 23.51 -5.75 -7.75
N LEU A 418 24.37 -4.75 -7.49
CA LEU A 418 24.32 -3.46 -8.16
C LEU A 418 24.61 -3.57 -9.66
N LEU A 419 25.52 -4.48 -10.05
CA LEU A 419 25.81 -4.79 -11.43
C LEU A 419 24.64 -5.52 -12.10
N ALA A 420 24.02 -6.48 -11.41
CA ALA A 420 22.82 -7.17 -11.88
C ALA A 420 21.62 -6.22 -11.99
N GLU A 421 21.49 -5.24 -11.11
CA GLU A 421 20.46 -4.20 -11.17
C GLU A 421 20.70 -3.23 -12.35
N ARG A 422 21.96 -2.84 -12.58
CA ARG A 422 22.35 -2.03 -13.75
C ARG A 422 22.17 -2.78 -15.07
N GLN A 423 22.52 -4.07 -15.09
CA GLN A 423 22.32 -4.94 -16.26
C GLN A 423 20.84 -5.22 -16.48
N GLY A 424 20.06 -5.42 -15.41
CA GLY A 424 18.60 -5.54 -15.47
C GLY A 424 17.93 -4.28 -15.97
N ALA A 425 18.37 -3.09 -15.54
CA ALA A 425 17.89 -1.81 -16.04
C ALA A 425 18.27 -1.57 -17.51
N ALA A 426 19.44 -2.03 -17.96
CA ALA A 426 19.83 -2.01 -19.36
C ALA A 426 18.97 -2.98 -20.19
N ALA A 427 18.76 -4.20 -19.72
CA ALA A 427 17.87 -5.18 -20.36
C ALA A 427 16.42 -4.69 -20.43
N LEU A 428 15.93 -3.99 -19.40
CA LEU A 428 14.60 -3.38 -19.41
C LEU A 428 14.49 -2.26 -20.45
N ARG A 429 15.55 -1.46 -20.63
CA ARG A 429 15.60 -0.42 -21.68
C ARG A 429 15.60 -1.05 -23.07
N ASP A 430 16.41 -2.09 -23.28
CA ASP A 430 16.47 -2.81 -24.55
C ASP A 430 15.12 -3.48 -24.85
N ALA A 431 14.47 -4.09 -23.86
CA ALA A 431 13.12 -4.64 -23.99
C ALA A 431 12.07 -3.57 -24.30
N THR A 432 12.18 -2.39 -23.68
CA THR A 432 11.30 -1.25 -23.94
C THR A 432 11.46 -0.73 -25.38
N ASP A 433 12.70 -0.68 -25.88
CA ASP A 433 12.99 -0.26 -27.25
C ASP A 433 12.53 -1.30 -28.29
N ILE A 434 12.66 -2.59 -27.98
CA ILE A 434 12.11 -3.67 -28.80
C ILE A 434 10.57 -3.59 -28.85
N MET A 435 9.90 -3.42 -27.70
CA MET A 435 8.45 -3.25 -27.66
C MET A 435 7.98 -2.01 -28.43
N ARG A 436 8.72 -0.89 -28.33
CA ARG A 436 8.41 0.33 -29.09
C ARG A 436 8.46 0.07 -30.59
N ARG A 437 9.51 -0.60 -31.08
CA ARG A 437 9.64 -0.96 -32.51
C ARG A 437 8.53 -1.91 -32.97
N GLN A 438 8.12 -2.84 -32.12
CA GLN A 438 7.01 -3.76 -32.43
C GLN A 438 5.66 -3.02 -32.49
N ILE A 439 5.42 -2.05 -31.62
CA ILE A 439 4.23 -1.18 -31.68
C ILE A 439 4.22 -0.38 -32.98
N GLU A 440 5.33 0.25 -33.35
CA GLU A 440 5.45 1.01 -34.61
C GLU A 440 5.20 0.13 -35.85
N GLN A 441 5.70 -1.10 -35.85
CA GLN A 441 5.43 -2.07 -36.93
C GLN A 441 3.95 -2.50 -36.97
N SER A 442 3.32 -2.68 -35.81
CA SER A 442 1.91 -3.05 -35.71
C SER A 442 1.01 -1.92 -36.24
N ASP A 443 1.29 -0.67 -35.86
CA ASP A 443 0.56 0.51 -36.33
C ASP A 443 0.70 0.70 -37.85
N ALA A 444 1.88 0.44 -38.41
CA ALA A 444 2.10 0.46 -39.85
C ALA A 444 1.26 -0.63 -40.57
N LEU A 445 1.21 -1.84 -40.00
CA LEU A 445 0.40 -2.94 -40.54
C LEU A 445 -1.10 -2.60 -40.48
N LEU A 446 -1.56 -2.07 -39.35
CA LEU A 446 -2.95 -1.68 -39.13
C LEU A 446 -3.39 -0.58 -40.10
N THR A 447 -2.50 0.38 -40.36
CA THR A 447 -2.72 1.44 -41.35
C THR A 447 -2.86 0.88 -42.76
N LYS A 448 -1.99 -0.06 -43.15
CA LYS A 448 -2.06 -0.74 -44.44
C LYS A 448 -3.36 -1.55 -44.59
N THR A 449 -3.76 -2.31 -43.58
CA THR A 449 -5.01 -3.08 -43.60
C THR A 449 -6.24 -2.18 -43.73
N LYS A 450 -6.26 -1.01 -43.07
CA LYS A 450 -7.33 -0.02 -43.24
C LYS A 450 -7.42 0.50 -44.67
N GLN A 451 -6.29 0.79 -45.32
CA GLN A 451 -6.25 1.23 -46.71
C GLN A 451 -6.77 0.14 -47.66
N GLU A 452 -6.37 -1.12 -47.47
CA GLU A 452 -6.85 -2.24 -48.27
C GLU A 452 -8.37 -2.47 -48.09
N MET A 453 -8.88 -2.36 -46.86
CA MET A 453 -10.32 -2.44 -46.60
C MET A 453 -11.12 -1.33 -47.29
N ASP A 454 -10.60 -0.11 -47.32
CA ASP A 454 -11.26 1.01 -48.01
C ASP A 454 -11.27 0.83 -49.53
N GLU A 455 -10.23 0.23 -50.12
CA GLU A 455 -10.24 -0.16 -51.52
C GLU A 455 -11.28 -1.24 -51.83
N VAL A 456 -11.39 -2.25 -50.96
CA VAL A 456 -12.41 -3.30 -51.09
C VAL A 456 -13.82 -2.69 -51.02
N ARG A 457 -14.07 -1.79 -50.08
CA ARG A 457 -15.36 -1.06 -49.98
C ARG A 457 -15.68 -0.26 -51.24
N LYS A 458 -14.70 0.43 -51.83
CA LYS A 458 -14.87 1.17 -53.10
C LYS A 458 -15.21 0.23 -54.27
N LYS A 459 -14.53 -0.92 -54.35
CA LYS A 459 -14.82 -1.94 -55.38
C LYS A 459 -16.23 -2.50 -55.20
N GLN A 460 -16.64 -2.79 -53.96
CA GLN A 460 -17.97 -3.31 -53.66
C GLN A 460 -19.08 -2.30 -54.00
N ALA A 461 -18.91 -1.03 -53.65
CA ALA A 461 -19.84 0.03 -54.03
C ALA A 461 -20.01 0.17 -55.56
N LYS A 462 -18.91 0.00 -56.31
CA LYS A 462 -18.94 0.02 -57.79
C LYS A 462 -19.65 -1.20 -58.36
N THR A 463 -19.43 -2.38 -57.79
CA THR A 463 -20.15 -3.61 -58.15
C THR A 463 -21.64 -3.46 -57.89
N ASP A 464 -22.03 -2.93 -56.74
CA ASP A 464 -23.45 -2.68 -56.39
C ASP A 464 -24.10 -1.68 -57.36
N GLN A 465 -23.38 -0.65 -57.77
CA GLN A 465 -23.85 0.31 -58.77
C GLN A 465 -24.08 -0.33 -60.14
N ILE A 466 -23.17 -1.20 -60.59
CA ILE A 466 -23.31 -1.95 -61.84
C ILE A 466 -24.50 -2.91 -61.75
N LEU A 467 -24.66 -3.61 -60.63
CA LEU A 467 -25.78 -4.52 -60.40
C LEU A 467 -27.13 -3.80 -60.48
N ARG A 468 -27.23 -2.61 -59.88
CA ARG A 468 -28.42 -1.76 -59.96
C ARG A 468 -28.74 -1.33 -61.39
N LEU A 469 -27.72 -0.95 -62.18
CA LEU A 469 -27.90 -0.57 -63.57
C LEU A 469 -28.39 -1.74 -64.43
N LEU A 470 -27.83 -2.94 -64.24
CA LEU A 470 -28.25 -4.16 -64.93
C LEU A 470 -29.70 -4.56 -64.58
N ILE A 471 -30.08 -4.44 -63.31
CA ILE A 471 -31.45 -4.72 -62.85
C ILE A 471 -32.43 -3.67 -63.43
N SER A 472 -32.05 -2.39 -63.49
CA SER A 472 -32.88 -1.35 -64.10
C SER A 472 -33.01 -1.49 -65.63
N GLY A 473 -31.97 -1.99 -66.31
CA GLY A 473 -32.00 -2.28 -67.75
C GLY A 473 -32.85 -3.50 -68.09
N ALA A 474 -32.93 -4.49 -67.20
CA ALA A 474 -33.77 -5.68 -67.36
C ALA A 474 -35.27 -5.42 -67.10
N GLN A 475 -35.63 -4.27 -66.51
CA GLN A 475 -37.02 -3.85 -66.31
C GLN A 475 -37.54 -2.91 -67.42
N GLY A 476 -36.77 -2.71 -68.49
CA GLY A 476 -37.22 -2.02 -69.71
C GLY A 476 -38.10 -2.92 -70.58
N ASN A 477 -39.37 -2.52 -70.73
CA ASN A 477 -40.42 -3.13 -71.54
C ASN A 477 -39.97 -3.75 -72.89
N PRO A 478 -40.35 -5.00 -73.22
CA PRO A 478 -40.44 -5.45 -74.60
C PRO A 478 -41.80 -5.02 -75.17
N THR A 479 -41.92 -3.79 -75.65
CA THR A 479 -42.99 -3.35 -76.58
C THR A 479 -42.71 -1.93 -77.06
N SER A 480 -41.97 -1.82 -78.17
CA SER A 480 -42.16 -0.87 -79.29
C SER A 480 -41.00 -1.02 -80.26
#